data_AF-A0A5M3X330-F1
#
_entry.id   AF-A0A5M3X330-F1
#
_cell.length_a   1.000
_cell.length_b   1.000
_cell.length_c   1.000
_cell.angle_alpha   90.00
_cell.angle_beta   90.00
_cell.angle_gamma   90.00
#
_symmetry.space_group_name_H-M   'P 1'
#
loop_
_entity.id
_entity.type
_entity.pdbx_description
1 polymer ?
#
loop_
_entity_poly.entity_id
_entity_poly.type
_entity_poly.pdbx_seq_one_letter_code
_entity_poly.pdbx_strand_id
1 'polypeptide(L)'
;MSNDKPRTPKDPGQPPDHRGELGRRLPGPEDAHERNRNSEDRPGEAPEGLDETPTEAQSSSVDDPAIIDSDYAFRQIMVRGRADEYDKAQQAQARLSAGGDAPPSFSKKAAQELQDGQRDAHQSLIDEIPHALERQAIQLEESEGHFDREPDKARIREISVRIYIENDETSPEGVASALEEVLAEHEFTISQDLDTLHGSWFRTLIARTKRSLTRREAQEQMDELVDKLQRAAELRLIHSKQAEVDSAQGSTVAALISSLEGTSDASIQVGSILLAKISGTIYVRNLTQRELVYIEHHPTLLAEPSQILAALEKAPEISTRSLEPPSHQAQMATD
;
A
#
# COMPACT_ATOMS: atom_id res chain seq x y z
N MET A 1 78.66 -30.42 4.33
CA MET A 1 78.37 -28.97 4.36
C MET A 1 77.68 -28.64 3.06
N SER A 2 76.36 -28.46 3.12
CA SER A 2 75.47 -28.36 1.97
C SER A 2 75.64 -27.04 1.23
N ASN A 3 75.73 -27.13 -0.10
CA ASN A 3 75.77 -26.00 -1.01
C ASN A 3 74.34 -25.71 -1.46
N ASP A 4 73.73 -24.67 -0.87
CA ASP A 4 72.40 -24.20 -1.24
C ASP A 4 72.54 -23.03 -2.23
N LYS A 5 72.02 -23.22 -3.45
CA LYS A 5 72.05 -22.21 -4.53
C LYS A 5 70.70 -21.49 -4.57
N PRO A 6 70.67 -20.16 -4.61
CA PRO A 6 69.42 -19.42 -4.70
C PRO A 6 68.81 -19.56 -6.11
N ARG A 7 67.52 -19.89 -6.16
CA ARG A 7 66.71 -19.87 -7.39
C ARG A 7 66.25 -18.43 -7.67
N THR A 8 66.46 -17.97 -8.90
CA THR A 8 65.96 -16.70 -9.42
C THR A 8 64.46 -16.77 -9.73
N PRO A 9 63.72 -15.64 -9.65
CA PRO A 9 62.29 -15.57 -9.94
C PRO A 9 61.99 -15.60 -11.44
N LYS A 10 60.84 -16.19 -11.76
CA LYS A 10 60.33 -16.46 -13.10
C LYS A 10 59.62 -15.22 -13.66
N ASP A 11 59.93 -14.91 -14.90
CA ASP A 11 59.45 -13.79 -15.73
C ASP A 11 57.92 -13.83 -15.97
N PRO A 12 57.15 -12.74 -15.70
CA PRO A 12 55.73 -12.65 -16.00
C PRO A 12 55.49 -11.87 -17.30
N GLY A 13 55.45 -12.56 -18.45
CA GLY A 13 55.37 -11.84 -19.72
C GLY A 13 54.96 -12.63 -20.96
N GLN A 14 54.11 -13.66 -20.85
CA GLN A 14 53.67 -14.39 -22.05
C GLN A 14 52.14 -14.60 -22.07
N PRO A 15 51.40 -13.96 -23.00
CA PRO A 15 49.98 -14.24 -23.19
C PRO A 15 49.78 -15.59 -23.91
N PRO A 16 48.72 -16.34 -23.58
CA PRO A 16 48.41 -17.61 -24.24
C PRO A 16 47.86 -17.36 -25.65
N ASP A 17 48.45 -18.09 -26.60
CA ASP A 17 48.07 -18.17 -28.01
C ASP A 17 46.84 -19.09 -28.14
N HIS A 18 45.67 -18.53 -28.42
CA HIS A 18 44.44 -19.27 -28.70
C HIS A 18 44.14 -19.24 -30.20
N ARG A 19 44.87 -20.05 -30.98
CA ARG A 19 44.44 -20.52 -32.29
C ARG A 19 44.15 -22.01 -32.21
N GLY A 20 42.87 -22.36 -32.10
CA GLY A 20 42.40 -23.74 -32.12
C GLY A 20 40.97 -23.85 -32.61
N GLU A 21 40.84 -24.35 -33.83
CA GLU A 21 39.74 -25.21 -34.31
C GLU A 21 38.36 -24.59 -34.58
N LEU A 22 38.24 -24.06 -35.81
CA LEU A 22 37.00 -24.11 -36.57
C LEU A 22 36.71 -25.57 -36.95
N GLY A 23 35.60 -26.11 -36.45
CA GLY A 23 35.18 -27.45 -36.87
C GLY A 23 33.99 -28.01 -36.11
N ARG A 24 32.80 -27.41 -36.24
CA ARG A 24 31.55 -28.13 -35.93
C ARG A 24 30.57 -28.04 -37.09
N ARG A 25 30.28 -29.24 -37.61
CA ARG A 25 29.33 -29.58 -38.66
C ARG A 25 27.92 -29.19 -38.25
N LEU A 26 27.17 -28.65 -39.21
CA LEU A 26 25.72 -28.56 -39.17
C LEU A 26 25.12 -29.98 -39.26
N PRO A 27 24.16 -30.37 -38.42
CA PRO A 27 23.33 -31.55 -38.66
C PRO A 27 22.26 -31.23 -39.72
N GLY A 28 22.13 -32.13 -40.71
CA GLY A 28 21.14 -32.04 -41.78
C GLY A 28 19.72 -32.43 -41.33
N PRO A 29 18.69 -32.15 -42.15
CA PRO A 29 17.29 -32.38 -41.81
C PRO A 29 16.79 -33.69 -42.41
N GLU A 30 17.08 -34.82 -41.79
CA GLU A 30 16.45 -36.10 -42.13
C GLU A 30 16.25 -36.90 -40.85
N ASP A 31 14.98 -36.99 -40.40
CA ASP A 31 14.36 -38.10 -39.66
C ASP A 31 13.08 -37.62 -38.98
N ALA A 32 12.06 -37.35 -39.80
CA ALA A 32 10.71 -37.03 -39.35
C ALA A 32 9.71 -38.09 -39.84
N HIS A 33 9.97 -39.37 -39.54
CA HIS A 33 8.96 -40.42 -39.66
C HIS A 33 9.32 -41.55 -38.70
N GLU A 34 8.60 -41.66 -37.57
CA GLU A 34 7.98 -42.92 -37.13
C GLU A 34 7.43 -42.86 -35.70
N ARG A 35 6.24 -43.47 -35.56
CA ARG A 35 5.64 -44.04 -34.33
C ARG A 35 4.97 -43.06 -33.36
N ASN A 36 3.66 -42.89 -33.55
CA ASN A 36 2.76 -42.98 -32.42
C ASN A 36 1.51 -43.80 -32.79
N ARG A 37 1.65 -45.13 -32.68
CA ARG A 37 0.54 -46.07 -32.54
C ARG A 37 0.69 -46.68 -31.16
N ASN A 38 -0.19 -46.31 -30.23
CA ASN A 38 -0.67 -47.25 -29.23
C ASN A 38 -2.03 -46.80 -28.70
N SER A 39 -3.03 -47.40 -29.30
CA SER A 39 -4.39 -47.58 -28.83
C SER A 39 -4.45 -48.86 -28.00
N GLU A 40 -4.69 -48.75 -26.69
CA GLU A 40 -5.29 -49.79 -25.84
C GLU A 40 -6.19 -49.04 -24.85
N ASP A 41 -7.49 -48.93 -25.09
CA ASP A 41 -8.51 -49.96 -24.85
C ASP A 41 -8.67 -50.25 -23.34
N ARG A 42 -9.56 -49.49 -22.70
CA ARG A 42 -10.11 -49.79 -21.37
C ARG A 42 -11.63 -49.63 -21.42
N PRO A 43 -12.40 -50.70 -21.18
CA PRO A 43 -13.85 -50.64 -21.13
C PRO A 43 -14.35 -50.33 -19.72
N GLY A 44 -15.35 -49.45 -19.66
CA GLY A 44 -16.55 -49.61 -18.85
C GLY A 44 -16.44 -49.46 -17.33
N GLU A 45 -16.86 -48.30 -16.82
CA GLU A 45 -17.61 -48.21 -15.57
C GLU A 45 -18.59 -47.04 -15.67
N ALA A 46 -19.87 -47.33 -15.45
CA ALA A 46 -20.99 -46.41 -15.53
C ALA A 46 -21.15 -45.64 -14.21
N PRO A 47 -21.62 -44.39 -14.21
CA PRO A 47 -22.21 -43.79 -13.03
C PRO A 47 -23.76 -43.83 -13.10
N GLU A 48 -24.34 -44.72 -12.28
CA GLU A 48 -25.56 -44.42 -11.51
C GLU A 48 -25.24 -43.20 -10.61
N GLY A 49 -26.04 -42.15 -10.44
CA GLY A 49 -27.48 -42.01 -10.44
C GLY A 49 -27.89 -41.45 -9.07
N LEU A 50 -27.80 -40.13 -8.86
CA LEU A 50 -28.42 -39.31 -7.77
C LEU A 50 -28.38 -37.87 -8.31
N ASP A 51 -29.45 -37.21 -8.76
CA ASP A 51 -30.71 -36.83 -8.12
C ASP A 51 -30.54 -36.11 -6.79
N GLU A 52 -30.13 -34.84 -6.85
CA GLU A 52 -30.43 -33.84 -5.81
C GLU A 52 -30.88 -32.52 -6.46
N THR A 53 -32.07 -32.11 -6.01
CA THR A 53 -32.89 -30.97 -6.41
C THR A 53 -32.25 -29.60 -6.14
N PRO A 54 -32.57 -28.55 -6.92
CA PRO A 54 -32.19 -27.18 -6.60
C PRO A 54 -33.11 -26.62 -5.50
N THR A 55 -32.57 -26.33 -4.33
CA THR A 55 -33.27 -25.53 -3.31
C THR A 55 -33.05 -24.05 -3.63
N GLU A 56 -34.10 -23.42 -4.16
CA GLU A 56 -34.28 -21.97 -4.13
C GLU A 56 -34.21 -21.46 -2.67
N ALA A 57 -33.27 -20.58 -2.39
CA ALA A 57 -33.33 -19.70 -1.23
C ALA A 57 -33.39 -18.25 -1.71
N GLN A 58 -34.57 -17.67 -1.52
CA GLN A 58 -34.91 -16.29 -1.80
C GLN A 58 -34.30 -15.34 -0.76
N SER A 59 -33.77 -14.22 -1.25
CA SER A 59 -33.90 -12.83 -0.77
C SER A 59 -34.19 -12.52 0.72
N SER A 60 -33.32 -11.67 1.29
CA SER A 60 -33.53 -10.54 2.22
C SER A 60 -32.30 -10.48 3.15
N SER A 61 -31.65 -9.35 3.45
CA SER A 61 -32.13 -8.04 3.87
C SER A 61 -31.04 -6.97 3.63
N VAL A 62 -31.36 -5.86 2.97
CA VAL A 62 -31.44 -4.50 3.56
C VAL A 62 -30.10 -3.98 4.11
N ASP A 63 -29.42 -3.20 3.27
CA ASP A 63 -28.42 -2.21 3.67
C ASP A 63 -29.11 -1.09 4.46
N ASP A 64 -28.72 -0.91 5.72
CA ASP A 64 -29.23 0.14 6.60
C ASP A 64 -28.09 1.17 6.84
N PRO A 65 -28.05 2.30 6.12
CA PRO A 65 -26.95 3.27 6.19
C PRO A 65 -27.04 4.26 7.39
N ALA A 66 -27.85 3.97 8.42
CA ALA A 66 -28.20 4.95 9.45
C ALA A 66 -27.30 5.01 10.70
N ILE A 67 -26.19 4.26 10.77
CA ILE A 67 -25.40 4.13 12.02
C ILE A 67 -24.12 5.01 12.06
N ILE A 68 -23.95 5.96 11.11
CA ILE A 68 -22.76 6.84 11.07
C ILE A 68 -23.03 8.28 11.57
N ASP A 69 -24.22 8.60 12.11
CA ASP A 69 -24.59 10.00 12.40
C ASP A 69 -24.87 10.35 13.88
N SER A 70 -24.39 9.51 14.82
CA SER A 70 -24.52 9.79 16.26
C SER A 70 -23.37 10.68 16.80
N ASP A 71 -22.14 10.44 16.32
CA ASP A 71 -20.95 11.16 16.80
C ASP A 71 -20.83 12.58 16.20
N TYR A 72 -21.49 12.81 15.06
CA TYR A 72 -21.53 14.09 14.35
C TYR A 72 -22.56 15.06 14.96
N ALA A 73 -23.74 14.56 15.32
CA ALA A 73 -24.80 15.35 15.95
C ALA A 73 -24.41 15.89 17.35
N PHE A 74 -23.61 15.13 18.11
CA PHE A 74 -23.21 15.53 19.46
C PHE A 74 -22.14 16.63 19.48
N ARG A 75 -21.19 16.62 18.52
CA ARG A 75 -20.20 17.71 18.36
C ARG A 75 -20.86 19.03 17.92
N GLN A 76 -21.94 18.97 17.16
CA GLN A 76 -22.70 20.17 16.77
C GLN A 76 -23.45 20.84 17.93
N ILE A 77 -23.87 20.08 18.95
CA ILE A 77 -24.62 20.63 20.10
C ILE A 77 -23.69 21.36 21.09
N MET A 78 -22.45 20.89 21.26
CA MET A 78 -21.45 21.54 22.14
C MET A 78 -20.92 22.87 21.58
N VAL A 79 -20.89 23.04 20.25
CA VAL A 79 -20.36 24.25 19.61
C VAL A 79 -21.43 25.36 19.48
N ARG A 80 -22.72 25.00 19.37
CA ARG A 80 -23.80 25.99 19.17
C ARG A 80 -24.10 26.87 20.39
N GLY A 81 -23.81 26.40 21.61
CA GLY A 81 -24.18 27.13 22.84
C GLY A 81 -23.35 28.38 23.15
N ARG A 82 -22.15 28.54 22.56
CA ARG A 82 -21.23 29.66 22.87
C ARG A 82 -20.71 30.44 21.65
N ALA A 83 -21.09 30.05 20.43
CA ALA A 83 -20.76 30.79 19.21
C ALA A 83 -21.33 32.23 19.25
N ASP A 84 -22.54 32.40 19.79
CA ASP A 84 -23.20 33.70 19.92
C ASP A 84 -22.46 34.68 20.85
N GLU A 85 -21.76 34.19 21.87
CA GLU A 85 -20.96 35.02 22.77
C GLU A 85 -19.64 35.45 22.13
N TYR A 86 -19.04 34.56 21.32
CA TYR A 86 -17.82 34.86 20.58
C TYR A 86 -18.08 35.85 19.43
N ASP A 87 -19.20 35.72 18.72
CA ASP A 87 -19.60 36.65 17.66
C ASP A 87 -19.93 38.04 18.22
N LYS A 88 -20.58 38.12 19.39
CA LYS A 88 -20.80 39.40 20.08
C LYS A 88 -19.48 40.06 20.49
N ALA A 89 -18.50 39.29 20.97
CA ALA A 89 -17.18 39.79 21.33
C ALA A 89 -16.39 40.28 20.10
N GLN A 90 -16.41 39.53 19.00
CA GLN A 90 -15.81 39.90 17.71
C GLN A 90 -16.45 41.17 17.13
N GLN A 91 -17.77 41.29 17.14
CA GLN A 91 -18.46 42.49 16.66
C GLN A 91 -18.17 43.73 17.52
N ALA A 92 -18.07 43.56 18.84
CA ALA A 92 -17.67 44.65 19.73
C ALA A 92 -16.22 45.11 19.43
N GLN A 93 -15.31 44.16 19.19
CA GLN A 93 -13.91 44.45 18.85
C GLN A 93 -13.78 45.09 17.46
N ALA A 94 -14.56 44.64 16.47
CA ALA A 94 -14.61 45.24 15.14
C ALA A 94 -15.14 46.69 15.18
N ARG A 95 -16.14 46.98 16.01
CA ARG A 95 -16.66 48.34 16.22
C ARG A 95 -15.63 49.27 16.87
N LEU A 96 -14.83 48.77 17.81
CA LEU A 96 -13.72 49.52 18.41
C LEU A 96 -12.61 49.82 17.39
N SER A 97 -12.38 48.91 16.44
CA SER A 97 -11.35 49.03 15.40
C SER A 97 -11.74 50.03 14.30
N ALA A 98 -13.04 50.16 14.02
CA ALA A 98 -13.59 50.99 12.95
C ALA A 98 -13.73 52.49 13.29
N GLY A 99 -13.20 52.95 14.44
CA GLY A 99 -13.17 54.36 14.80
C GLY A 99 -14.54 54.96 15.17
N GLY A 100 -15.53 54.13 15.53
CA GLY A 100 -16.78 54.62 16.10
C GLY A 100 -16.55 55.18 17.50
N ASP A 101 -17.11 56.35 17.81
CA ASP A 101 -17.09 56.96 19.15
C ASP A 101 -17.62 55.96 20.19
N ALA A 102 -16.69 55.28 20.88
CA ALA A 102 -17.03 54.42 22.00
C ALA A 102 -17.64 55.30 23.11
N PRO A 103 -18.77 54.92 23.73
CA PRO A 103 -19.35 55.72 24.79
C PRO A 103 -18.30 55.94 25.90
N PRO A 104 -18.12 57.18 26.41
CA PRO A 104 -17.03 57.57 27.32
C PRO A 104 -17.07 56.88 28.70
N SER A 105 -18.00 55.94 28.91
CA SER A 105 -18.13 55.13 30.12
C SER A 105 -17.56 53.71 30.00
N PHE A 106 -16.93 53.32 28.88
CA PHE A 106 -16.08 52.12 28.86
C PHE A 106 -14.80 52.40 29.65
N SER A 107 -14.95 52.39 30.97
CA SER A 107 -13.83 52.56 31.89
C SER A 107 -12.81 51.44 31.66
N LYS A 108 -11.53 51.73 31.90
CA LYS A 108 -10.46 50.71 31.92
C LYS A 108 -10.83 49.46 32.74
N LYS A 109 -11.72 49.63 33.73
CA LYS A 109 -12.27 48.54 34.53
C LYS A 109 -13.08 47.53 33.71
N ALA A 110 -13.93 47.98 32.78
CA ALA A 110 -14.74 47.08 31.94
C ALA A 110 -13.88 46.30 30.93
N ALA A 111 -12.81 46.93 30.41
CA ALA A 111 -11.84 46.24 29.56
C ALA A 111 -11.03 45.19 30.34
N GLN A 112 -10.64 45.50 31.58
CA GLN A 112 -9.94 44.58 32.46
C GLN A 112 -10.84 43.40 32.87
N GLU A 113 -12.08 43.66 33.27
CA GLU A 113 -13.06 42.60 33.62
C GLU A 113 -13.35 41.68 32.42
N LEU A 114 -13.39 42.21 31.20
CA LEU A 114 -13.51 41.38 29.98
C LEU A 114 -12.27 40.52 29.75
N GLN A 115 -11.08 41.09 29.94
CA GLN A 115 -9.81 40.37 29.73
C GLN A 115 -9.60 39.27 30.78
N ASP A 116 -9.96 39.55 32.04
CA ASP A 116 -9.91 38.57 33.13
C ASP A 116 -10.96 37.46 32.90
N GLY A 117 -12.17 37.80 32.46
CA GLY A 117 -13.20 36.80 32.09
C GLY A 117 -12.80 35.92 30.91
N GLN A 118 -12.11 36.47 29.90
CA GLN A 118 -11.53 35.67 28.80
C GLN A 118 -10.44 34.72 29.28
N ARG A 119 -9.60 35.17 30.22
CA ARG A 119 -8.51 34.36 30.78
C ARG A 119 -9.03 33.22 31.64
N ASP A 120 -10.04 33.48 32.46
CA ASP A 120 -10.70 32.47 33.30
C ASP A 120 -11.46 31.45 32.45
N ALA A 121 -12.16 31.90 31.40
CA ALA A 121 -12.82 31.00 30.45
C ALA A 121 -11.82 30.11 29.70
N HIS A 122 -10.67 30.67 29.28
CA HIS A 122 -9.62 29.90 28.62
C HIS A 122 -8.96 28.89 29.57
N GLN A 123 -8.71 29.28 30.83
CA GLN A 123 -8.12 28.38 31.82
C GLN A 123 -9.10 27.26 32.19
N SER A 124 -10.39 27.55 32.36
CA SER A 124 -11.42 26.54 32.59
C SER A 124 -11.52 25.55 31.44
N LEU A 125 -11.30 25.99 30.19
CA LEU A 125 -11.29 25.11 29.02
C LEU A 125 -10.07 24.18 29.02
N ILE A 126 -8.89 24.71 29.36
CA ILE A 126 -7.67 23.91 29.51
C ILE A 126 -7.84 22.84 30.60
N ASP A 127 -8.50 23.18 31.71
CA ASP A 127 -8.68 22.25 32.82
C ASP A 127 -9.78 21.19 32.55
N GLU A 128 -10.76 21.47 31.68
CA GLU A 128 -11.81 20.52 31.28
C GLU A 128 -11.37 19.53 30.20
N ILE A 129 -10.44 19.90 29.31
CA ILE A 129 -10.00 19.05 28.19
C ILE A 129 -9.49 17.67 28.66
N PRO A 130 -8.61 17.56 29.67
CA PRO A 130 -8.11 16.26 30.15
C PRO A 130 -9.24 15.35 30.63
N HIS A 131 -10.20 15.89 31.38
CA HIS A 131 -11.33 15.12 31.92
C HIS A 131 -12.38 14.77 30.88
N ALA A 132 -12.52 15.56 29.82
CA ALA A 132 -13.36 15.22 28.68
C ALA A 132 -12.74 14.08 27.85
N LEU A 133 -11.42 14.13 27.62
CA LEU A 133 -10.69 13.09 26.90
C LEU A 133 -10.64 11.77 27.69
N GLU A 134 -10.44 11.82 29.01
CA GLU A 134 -10.44 10.64 29.87
C GLU A 134 -11.82 9.97 29.92
N ARG A 135 -12.91 10.76 29.99
CA ARG A 135 -14.28 10.24 29.89
C ARG A 135 -14.55 9.61 28.52
N GLN A 136 -14.03 10.19 27.45
CA GLN A 136 -14.18 9.65 26.09
C GLN A 136 -13.37 8.35 25.89
N ALA A 137 -12.17 8.25 26.49
CA ALA A 137 -11.37 7.03 26.47
C ALA A 137 -12.07 5.88 27.20
N ILE A 138 -12.63 6.14 28.39
CA ILE A 138 -13.40 5.14 29.15
C ILE A 138 -14.65 4.72 28.37
N GLN A 139 -15.34 5.66 27.72
CA GLN A 139 -16.54 5.36 26.94
C GLN A 139 -16.22 4.55 25.67
N LEU A 140 -15.03 4.75 25.08
CA LEU A 140 -14.54 3.93 23.97
C LEU A 140 -14.16 2.53 24.45
N GLU A 141 -13.44 2.39 25.56
CA GLU A 141 -13.10 1.08 26.15
C GLU A 141 -14.35 0.28 26.57
N GLU A 142 -15.38 0.95 27.11
CA GLU A 142 -16.66 0.31 27.43
C GLU A 142 -17.48 -0.05 26.18
N SER A 143 -17.37 0.73 25.09
CA SER A 143 -18.01 0.42 23.80
C SER A 143 -17.34 -0.74 23.05
N GLU A 144 -16.04 -0.99 23.29
CA GLU A 144 -15.32 -2.13 22.70
C GLU A 144 -15.64 -3.47 23.39
N GLY A 145 -16.27 -3.45 24.58
CA GLY A 145 -16.56 -4.64 25.39
C GLY A 145 -17.85 -5.40 25.05
N HIS A 146 -18.74 -4.86 24.20
CA HIS A 146 -20.06 -5.46 23.97
C HIS A 146 -20.55 -5.41 22.52
N PHE A 147 -19.63 -5.42 21.56
CA PHE A 147 -19.97 -5.96 20.24
C PHE A 147 -19.82 -7.47 20.32
N ASP A 148 -20.92 -8.21 20.22
CA ASP A 148 -20.91 -9.57 19.68
C ASP A 148 -20.25 -9.48 18.30
N ARG A 149 -18.90 -9.48 18.28
CA ARG A 149 -18.09 -9.58 17.07
C ARG A 149 -18.44 -10.93 16.52
N GLU A 150 -19.38 -10.93 15.59
CA GLU A 150 -19.64 -12.06 14.71
C GLU A 150 -18.26 -12.60 14.32
N PRO A 151 -17.91 -13.84 14.72
CA PRO A 151 -16.54 -14.33 14.65
C PRO A 151 -16.04 -14.09 13.24
N ASP A 152 -14.91 -13.38 13.10
CA ASP A 152 -14.37 -12.91 11.82
C ASP A 152 -14.32 -14.07 10.84
N LYS A 153 -15.40 -14.21 10.04
CA LYS A 153 -15.63 -15.40 9.24
C LYS A 153 -14.48 -15.44 8.24
N ALA A 154 -13.80 -16.57 8.19
CA ALA A 154 -12.70 -16.78 7.27
C ALA A 154 -13.20 -16.48 5.85
N ARG A 155 -12.61 -15.49 5.19
CA ARG A 155 -12.99 -15.05 3.84
C ARG A 155 -11.79 -15.22 2.92
N ILE A 156 -12.06 -15.52 1.65
CA ILE A 156 -11.05 -15.40 0.60
C ILE A 156 -10.72 -13.91 0.51
N ARG A 157 -9.45 -13.57 0.67
CA ARG A 157 -8.98 -12.19 0.56
C ARG A 157 -8.34 -12.00 -0.80
N GLU A 158 -8.68 -10.91 -1.44
CA GLU A 158 -8.10 -10.49 -2.71
C GLU A 158 -7.17 -9.29 -2.47
N ILE A 159 -6.02 -9.30 -3.11
CA ILE A 159 -5.06 -8.20 -3.14
C ILE A 159 -4.85 -7.79 -4.60
N SER A 160 -4.86 -6.48 -4.85
CA SER A 160 -4.53 -5.95 -6.17
C SER A 160 -3.01 -5.88 -6.31
N VAL A 161 -2.52 -6.35 -7.44
CA VAL A 161 -1.11 -6.29 -7.80
C VAL A 161 -0.99 -5.52 -9.11
N ARG A 162 -0.15 -4.50 -9.14
CA ARG A 162 0.06 -3.66 -10.34
C ARG A 162 1.54 -3.61 -10.63
N ILE A 163 1.91 -3.82 -11.89
CA ILE A 163 3.30 -3.84 -12.33
C ILE A 163 3.45 -2.85 -13.46
N TYR A 164 4.46 -2.02 -13.37
CA TYR A 164 4.95 -1.15 -14.42
C TYR A 164 6.43 -1.40 -14.62
N ILE A 165 6.83 -1.65 -15.86
CA ILE A 165 8.23 -1.78 -16.27
C ILE A 165 8.43 -0.78 -17.40
N GLU A 166 9.35 0.16 -17.21
CA GLU A 166 9.78 1.05 -18.28
C GLU A 166 10.51 0.21 -19.34
N ASN A 167 10.15 0.41 -20.60
CA ASN A 167 10.46 -0.49 -21.70
C ASN A 167 11.98 -0.64 -21.87
N ASP A 168 12.51 -1.80 -21.47
CA ASP A 168 13.95 -2.08 -21.41
C ASP A 168 14.25 -3.55 -21.79
N GLU A 169 15.52 -3.92 -21.82
CA GLU A 169 16.03 -5.26 -22.19
C GLU A 169 15.49 -6.42 -21.31
N THR A 170 14.87 -6.10 -20.17
CA THR A 170 14.30 -7.05 -19.22
C THR A 170 13.03 -7.69 -19.74
N SER A 171 12.94 -9.02 -19.73
CA SER A 171 11.71 -9.75 -20.06
C SER A 171 10.62 -9.47 -19.01
N PRO A 172 9.51 -8.81 -19.39
CA PRO A 172 8.42 -8.55 -18.45
C PRO A 172 7.78 -9.85 -17.91
N GLU A 173 7.83 -10.92 -18.69
CA GLU A 173 7.40 -12.25 -18.28
C GLU A 173 8.27 -12.81 -17.14
N GLY A 174 9.56 -12.53 -17.15
CA GLY A 174 10.48 -12.90 -16.06
C GLY A 174 10.10 -12.24 -14.74
N VAL A 175 9.72 -10.97 -14.78
CA VAL A 175 9.26 -10.23 -13.58
C VAL A 175 7.91 -10.76 -13.10
N ALA A 176 6.98 -11.02 -14.02
CA ALA A 176 5.68 -11.61 -13.67
C ALA A 176 5.84 -13.00 -13.03
N SER A 177 6.70 -13.86 -13.58
CA SER A 177 6.97 -15.19 -13.06
C SER A 177 7.59 -15.12 -11.66
N ALA A 178 8.58 -14.25 -11.46
CA ALA A 178 9.20 -14.08 -10.15
C ALA A 178 8.20 -13.54 -9.11
N LEU A 179 7.29 -12.65 -9.51
CA LEU A 179 6.22 -12.16 -8.65
C LEU A 179 5.21 -13.26 -8.30
N GLU A 180 4.85 -14.11 -9.25
CA GLU A 180 3.97 -15.26 -9.01
C GLU A 180 4.60 -16.24 -8.01
N GLU A 181 5.91 -16.49 -8.10
CA GLU A 181 6.64 -17.32 -7.11
C GLU A 181 6.59 -16.70 -5.71
N VAL A 182 6.85 -15.39 -5.58
CA VAL A 182 6.75 -14.67 -4.29
C VAL A 182 5.33 -14.78 -3.72
N LEU A 183 4.31 -14.56 -4.55
CA LEU A 183 2.91 -14.69 -4.14
C LEU A 183 2.57 -16.12 -3.72
N ALA A 184 3.03 -17.12 -4.47
CA ALA A 184 2.75 -18.52 -4.21
C ALA A 184 3.37 -19.02 -2.90
N GLU A 185 4.56 -18.52 -2.54
CA GLU A 185 5.23 -18.79 -1.25
C GLU A 185 4.41 -18.27 -0.07
N HIS A 186 3.75 -17.13 -0.24
CA HIS A 186 2.86 -16.51 0.76
C HIS A 186 1.39 -16.97 0.66
N GLU A 187 1.16 -18.14 0.07
CA GLU A 187 -0.17 -18.74 -0.10
C GLU A 187 -1.16 -17.94 -0.94
N PHE A 188 -0.69 -17.03 -1.79
CA PHE A 188 -1.51 -16.35 -2.79
C PHE A 188 -1.51 -17.12 -4.12
N THR A 189 -2.58 -16.93 -4.90
CA THR A 189 -2.73 -17.41 -6.28
C THR A 189 -3.30 -16.29 -7.12
N ILE A 190 -2.81 -16.11 -8.34
CA ILE A 190 -3.38 -15.14 -9.26
C ILE A 190 -4.76 -15.65 -9.70
N SER A 191 -5.82 -14.88 -9.44
CA SER A 191 -7.20 -15.20 -9.80
C SER A 191 -7.64 -14.53 -11.10
N GLN A 192 -7.12 -13.32 -11.37
CA GLN A 192 -7.43 -12.54 -12.56
C GLN A 192 -6.18 -11.88 -13.10
N ASP A 193 -6.08 -11.86 -14.43
CA ASP A 193 -5.04 -11.20 -15.19
C ASP A 193 -5.73 -10.21 -16.13
N LEU A 194 -5.50 -8.91 -15.91
CA LEU A 194 -6.12 -7.85 -16.69
C LEU A 194 -5.22 -7.44 -17.86
N ASP A 195 -5.84 -6.92 -18.92
CA ASP A 195 -5.18 -6.60 -20.19
C ASP A 195 -3.91 -5.76 -20.00
N THR A 196 -2.86 -6.16 -20.72
CA THR A 196 -1.58 -5.44 -20.76
C THR A 196 -1.67 -4.27 -21.75
N LEU A 197 -1.28 -3.08 -21.32
CA LEU A 197 -1.14 -1.93 -22.22
C LEU A 197 0.20 -2.02 -22.97
N HIS A 198 0.20 -1.92 -24.31
CA HIS A 198 1.42 -2.03 -25.13
C HIS A 198 2.10 -0.67 -25.35
N GLY A 199 3.41 -0.62 -25.14
CA GLY A 199 4.28 0.56 -25.26
C GLY A 199 5.19 0.72 -24.03
N SER A 200 4.59 0.57 -22.85
CA SER A 200 5.22 0.36 -21.55
C SER A 200 4.53 -0.84 -20.92
N TRP A 201 5.26 -1.81 -20.37
CA TRP A 201 4.60 -3.01 -19.85
C TRP A 201 3.90 -2.69 -18.53
N PHE A 202 2.60 -2.43 -18.61
CA PHE A 202 1.73 -2.21 -17.46
C PHE A 202 0.75 -3.38 -17.35
N ARG A 203 0.75 -4.05 -16.20
CA ARG A 203 -0.11 -5.22 -15.94
C ARG A 203 -0.78 -5.08 -14.59
N THR A 204 -2.06 -5.43 -14.52
CA THR A 204 -2.80 -5.52 -13.25
C THR A 204 -3.24 -6.95 -13.04
N LEU A 205 -2.93 -7.50 -11.86
CA LEU A 205 -3.28 -8.83 -11.43
C LEU A 205 -4.14 -8.71 -10.16
N ILE A 206 -5.04 -9.66 -9.97
CA ILE A 206 -5.70 -9.88 -8.69
C ILE A 206 -5.16 -11.18 -8.13
N ALA A 207 -4.58 -11.14 -6.93
CA ALA A 207 -4.14 -12.34 -6.23
C ALA A 207 -5.08 -12.63 -5.07
N ARG A 208 -5.41 -13.90 -4.85
CA ARG A 208 -6.29 -14.36 -3.78
C ARG A 208 -5.58 -15.36 -2.88
N THR A 209 -5.95 -15.38 -1.60
CA THR A 209 -5.45 -16.39 -0.67
C THR A 209 -5.97 -17.79 -1.06
N LYS A 210 -5.10 -18.82 -1.01
CA LYS A 210 -5.48 -20.23 -1.26
C LYS A 210 -6.47 -20.75 -0.24
N ARG A 211 -6.39 -20.22 0.98
CA ARG A 211 -7.19 -20.60 2.14
C ARG A 211 -8.06 -19.42 2.55
N SER A 212 -9.20 -19.70 3.17
CA SER A 212 -9.97 -18.69 3.87
C SER A 212 -9.15 -18.24 5.10
N LEU A 213 -8.69 -16.99 5.10
CA LEU A 213 -7.95 -16.42 6.23
C LEU A 213 -8.86 -15.47 7.00
N THR A 214 -8.67 -15.40 8.31
CA THR A 214 -9.21 -14.28 9.10
C THR A 214 -8.51 -12.99 8.67
N ARG A 215 -9.11 -11.83 8.99
CA ARG A 215 -8.50 -10.52 8.70
C ARG A 215 -7.12 -10.41 9.35
N ARG A 216 -6.99 -10.91 10.58
CA ARG A 216 -5.74 -10.87 11.34
C ARG A 216 -4.64 -11.69 10.68
N GLU A 217 -4.94 -12.93 10.30
CA GLU A 217 -3.95 -13.80 9.62
C GLU A 217 -3.53 -13.25 8.26
N ALA A 218 -4.48 -12.70 7.49
CA ALA A 218 -4.15 -12.07 6.21
C ALA A 218 -3.24 -10.85 6.39
N GLN A 219 -3.47 -10.05 7.44
CA GLN A 219 -2.61 -8.92 7.78
C GLN A 219 -1.21 -9.39 8.19
N GLU A 220 -1.11 -10.41 9.05
CA GLU A 220 0.17 -11.00 9.48
C GLU A 220 0.99 -11.51 8.29
N GLN A 221 0.34 -12.14 7.29
CA GLN A 221 1.00 -12.60 6.06
C GLN A 221 1.51 -11.43 5.19
N MET A 222 0.76 -10.31 5.13
CA MET A 222 1.21 -9.11 4.41
C MET A 222 2.37 -8.42 5.12
N ASP A 223 2.31 -8.30 6.45
CA ASP A 223 3.39 -7.70 7.25
C ASP A 223 4.68 -8.52 7.11
N GLU A 224 4.57 -9.85 7.13
CA GLU A 224 5.72 -10.75 6.88
C GLU A 224 6.32 -10.55 5.48
N LEU A 225 5.47 -10.38 4.45
CA LEU A 225 5.92 -10.10 3.09
C LEU A 225 6.66 -8.75 2.99
N VAL A 226 6.17 -7.71 3.68
CA VAL A 226 6.84 -6.39 3.75
C VAL A 226 8.23 -6.52 4.36
N ASP A 227 8.33 -7.16 5.53
CA ASP A 227 9.61 -7.29 6.24
C ASP A 227 10.64 -8.05 5.38
N LYS A 228 10.20 -9.07 4.64
CA LYS A 228 11.05 -9.82 3.71
C LYS A 228 11.49 -8.98 2.51
N LEU A 229 10.56 -8.23 1.89
CA LEU A 229 10.87 -7.31 0.78
C LEU A 229 11.87 -6.23 1.19
N GLN A 230 11.66 -5.61 2.34
CA GLN A 230 12.56 -4.60 2.87
C GLN A 230 13.95 -5.19 3.16
N ARG A 231 14.01 -6.34 3.85
CA ARG A 231 15.28 -6.99 4.17
C ARG A 231 16.04 -7.42 2.92
N ALA A 232 15.36 -7.93 1.89
CA ALA A 232 15.99 -8.30 0.62
C ALA A 232 16.53 -7.08 -0.13
N ALA A 233 15.78 -5.97 -0.14
CA ALA A 233 16.23 -4.72 -0.72
C ALA A 233 17.46 -4.14 0.03
N GLU A 234 17.45 -4.15 1.37
CA GLU A 234 18.57 -3.75 2.22
C GLU A 234 19.80 -4.63 1.95
N LEU A 235 19.63 -5.95 1.93
CA LEU A 235 20.72 -6.89 1.64
C LEU A 235 21.32 -6.65 0.26
N ARG A 236 20.51 -6.37 -0.77
CA ARG A 236 21.03 -6.03 -2.09
C ARG A 236 21.81 -4.72 -2.10
N LEU A 237 21.36 -3.72 -1.34
CA LEU A 237 22.05 -2.44 -1.23
C LEU A 237 23.40 -2.59 -0.51
N ILE A 238 23.46 -3.40 0.55
CA ILE A 238 24.66 -3.60 1.37
C ILE A 238 25.64 -4.57 0.68
N HIS A 239 25.15 -5.63 0.04
CA HIS A 239 25.97 -6.75 -0.42
C HIS A 239 26.02 -6.90 -1.96
N SER A 240 26.50 -5.88 -2.66
CA SER A 240 26.83 -6.03 -4.09
C SER A 240 27.91 -7.09 -4.40
N LYS A 241 28.54 -7.76 -3.40
CA LYS A 241 29.50 -8.85 -3.65
C LYS A 241 29.54 -10.06 -2.69
N GLN A 242 28.80 -10.15 -1.58
CA GLN A 242 29.12 -11.19 -0.59
C GLN A 242 27.97 -11.65 0.34
N ALA A 243 26.71 -11.66 -0.12
CA ALA A 243 25.62 -12.28 0.63
C ALA A 243 25.39 -13.73 0.17
N GLU A 244 25.97 -14.70 0.87
CA GLU A 244 25.27 -15.99 1.03
C GLU A 244 24.13 -15.72 2.01
N VAL A 245 22.92 -15.51 1.49
CA VAL A 245 21.73 -15.34 2.33
C VAL A 245 21.26 -16.72 2.75
N ASP A 246 21.46 -17.04 4.03
CA ASP A 246 20.78 -18.15 4.70
C ASP A 246 19.25 -17.93 4.65
N SER A 247 18.53 -19.01 4.34
CA SER A 247 17.06 -19.18 4.30
C SER A 247 16.41 -19.11 2.92
N ALA A 248 15.77 -20.23 2.55
CA ALA A 248 14.99 -20.46 1.33
C ALA A 248 13.82 -19.47 1.11
N GLN A 249 13.51 -18.62 2.10
CA GLN A 249 12.47 -17.59 1.98
C GLN A 249 13.01 -16.23 1.54
N GLY A 250 14.32 -15.99 1.71
CA GLY A 250 14.97 -14.80 1.15
C GLY A 250 15.21 -14.91 -0.35
N SER A 251 15.27 -16.13 -0.89
CA SER A 251 15.61 -16.38 -2.31
C SER A 251 14.53 -15.91 -3.28
N THR A 252 13.25 -16.04 -2.94
CA THR A 252 12.15 -15.72 -3.86
C THR A 252 11.98 -14.22 -4.03
N VAL A 253 12.11 -13.48 -2.93
CA VAL A 253 12.13 -12.01 -2.97
C VAL A 253 13.39 -11.50 -3.69
N ALA A 254 14.54 -12.13 -3.45
CA ALA A 254 15.75 -11.84 -4.20
C ALA A 254 15.56 -12.13 -5.70
N ALA A 255 14.80 -13.18 -6.07
CA ALA A 255 14.48 -13.48 -7.46
C ALA A 255 13.62 -12.40 -8.11
N LEU A 256 12.61 -11.84 -7.42
CA LEU A 256 11.85 -10.70 -7.91
C LEU A 256 12.75 -9.48 -8.13
N ILE A 257 13.59 -9.18 -7.15
CA ILE A 257 14.53 -8.07 -7.22
C ILE A 257 15.57 -8.28 -8.35
N SER A 258 16.05 -9.51 -8.56
CA SER A 258 16.96 -9.88 -9.65
C SER A 258 16.26 -9.93 -11.01
N SER A 259 14.96 -10.23 -11.07
CA SER A 259 14.19 -10.16 -12.31
C SER A 259 14.11 -8.73 -12.85
N LEU A 260 14.25 -7.73 -11.97
CA LEU A 260 14.37 -6.32 -12.34
C LEU A 260 15.80 -5.94 -12.73
N GLU A 261 16.76 -6.88 -12.85
CA GLU A 261 18.07 -6.60 -13.45
C GLU A 261 17.90 -6.25 -14.93
N GLY A 262 18.63 -5.24 -15.38
CA GLY A 262 18.46 -4.66 -16.72
C GLY A 262 17.58 -3.41 -16.73
N THR A 263 16.48 -3.36 -15.97
CA THR A 263 15.55 -2.22 -16.03
C THR A 263 16.08 -1.00 -15.28
N SER A 264 16.10 0.19 -15.88
CA SER A 264 16.43 1.42 -15.14
C SER A 264 15.37 1.78 -14.09
N ASP A 265 14.11 1.70 -14.50
CA ASP A 265 12.96 2.23 -13.77
C ASP A 265 11.77 1.27 -13.83
N ALA A 266 11.18 1.00 -12.66
CA ALA A 266 10.03 0.09 -12.54
C ALA A 266 9.21 0.46 -11.30
N SER A 267 7.92 0.11 -11.29
CA SER A 267 7.12 0.14 -10.08
C SER A 267 6.28 -1.13 -9.97
N ILE A 268 6.22 -1.70 -8.77
CA ILE A 268 5.43 -2.88 -8.44
C ILE A 268 4.66 -2.56 -7.17
N GLN A 269 3.34 -2.55 -7.26
CA GLN A 269 2.45 -2.43 -6.12
C GLN A 269 1.84 -3.80 -5.82
N VAL A 270 1.94 -4.26 -4.56
CA VAL A 270 1.32 -5.50 -4.07
C VAL A 270 0.48 -5.13 -2.84
N GLY A 271 -0.82 -4.92 -3.01
CA GLY A 271 -1.68 -4.39 -1.95
C GLY A 271 -1.18 -3.03 -1.46
N SER A 272 -0.80 -2.93 -0.18
CA SER A 272 -0.20 -1.73 0.41
C SER A 272 1.31 -1.64 0.21
N ILE A 273 1.97 -2.65 -0.35
CA ILE A 273 3.41 -2.63 -0.55
C ILE A 273 3.72 -1.95 -1.88
N LEU A 274 4.63 -0.99 -1.86
CA LEU A 274 5.19 -0.37 -3.07
C LEU A 274 6.69 -0.67 -3.16
N LEU A 275 7.09 -1.32 -4.25
CA LEU A 275 8.47 -1.43 -4.69
C LEU A 275 8.65 -0.50 -5.89
N ALA A 276 9.56 0.46 -5.80
CA ALA A 276 9.90 1.36 -6.90
C ALA A 276 11.39 1.26 -7.18
N LYS A 277 11.77 1.04 -8.44
CA LYS A 277 13.14 1.14 -8.92
C LYS A 277 13.26 2.46 -9.67
N ILE A 278 14.19 3.31 -9.25
CA ILE A 278 14.42 4.64 -9.82
C ILE A 278 15.91 4.79 -10.10
N SER A 279 16.28 4.98 -11.36
CA SER A 279 17.69 5.14 -11.77
C SER A 279 18.59 4.02 -11.23
N GLY A 280 18.10 2.78 -11.26
CA GLY A 280 18.82 1.61 -10.75
C GLY A 280 18.72 1.37 -9.23
N THR A 281 18.22 2.34 -8.46
CA THR A 281 18.08 2.24 -6.99
C THR A 281 16.70 1.71 -6.62
N ILE A 282 16.64 0.72 -5.73
CA ILE A 282 15.38 0.12 -5.28
C ILE A 282 14.93 0.76 -3.98
N TYR A 283 13.65 1.15 -3.95
CA TYR A 283 12.92 1.66 -2.81
C TYR A 283 11.78 0.70 -2.50
N VAL A 284 11.60 0.37 -1.22
CA VAL A 284 10.47 -0.43 -0.74
C VAL A 284 9.78 0.37 0.37
N ARG A 285 8.46 0.50 0.29
CA ARG A 285 7.65 1.24 1.27
C ARG A 285 6.32 0.53 1.51
N ASN A 286 5.88 0.52 2.76
CA ASN A 286 4.50 0.19 3.10
C ASN A 286 3.66 1.48 3.01
N LEU A 287 2.64 1.46 2.16
CA LEU A 287 1.73 2.57 1.94
C LEU A 287 0.73 2.65 3.09
N THR A 288 0.58 3.84 3.65
CA THR A 288 -0.53 4.14 4.54
C THR A 288 -1.86 4.04 3.79
N GLN A 289 -2.98 3.90 4.51
CA GLN A 289 -4.30 3.84 3.88
C GLN A 289 -4.60 5.07 3.00
N ARG A 290 -4.10 6.25 3.40
CA ARG A 290 -4.26 7.49 2.62
C ARG A 290 -3.47 7.46 1.32
N GLU A 291 -2.24 6.98 1.38
CA GLU A 291 -1.37 6.82 0.21
C GLU A 291 -1.92 5.77 -0.77
N LEU A 292 -2.47 4.68 -0.24
CA LEU A 292 -3.13 3.66 -1.03
C LEU A 292 -4.33 4.23 -1.80
N VAL A 293 -5.24 4.91 -1.10
CA VAL A 293 -6.39 5.62 -1.72
C VAL A 293 -5.91 6.65 -2.74
N TYR A 294 -4.84 7.38 -2.44
CA TYR A 294 -4.27 8.35 -3.35
C TYR A 294 -3.78 7.72 -4.66
N ILE A 295 -3.08 6.58 -4.59
CA ILE A 295 -2.64 5.82 -5.78
C ILE A 295 -3.84 5.23 -6.53
N GLU A 296 -4.86 4.72 -5.84
CA GLU A 296 -6.07 4.19 -6.48
C GLU A 296 -6.81 5.24 -7.31
N HIS A 297 -6.82 6.49 -6.85
CA HIS A 297 -7.37 7.61 -7.62
C HIS A 297 -6.43 8.11 -8.74
N HIS A 298 -5.13 7.83 -8.67
CA HIS A 298 -4.13 8.30 -9.63
C HIS A 298 -3.24 7.14 -10.13
N PRO A 299 -3.81 6.14 -10.82
CA PRO A 299 -3.08 4.93 -11.23
C PRO A 299 -1.92 5.21 -12.19
N THR A 300 -1.95 6.33 -12.91
CA THR A 300 -0.87 6.77 -13.81
C THR A 300 0.44 7.05 -13.08
N LEU A 301 0.41 7.31 -11.76
CA LEU A 301 1.63 7.50 -10.97
C LEU A 301 2.52 6.26 -10.95
N LEU A 302 1.96 5.06 -11.11
CA LEU A 302 2.74 3.83 -11.20
C LEU A 302 3.57 3.79 -12.49
N ALA A 303 3.13 4.47 -13.54
CA ALA A 303 3.89 4.59 -14.79
C ALA A 303 5.04 5.60 -14.68
N GLU A 304 5.16 6.31 -13.57
CA GLU A 304 6.18 7.34 -13.36
C GLU A 304 6.93 7.08 -12.04
N PRO A 305 7.85 6.08 -11.99
CA PRO A 305 8.54 5.68 -10.77
C PRO A 305 9.29 6.83 -10.08
N SER A 306 9.82 7.78 -10.83
CA SER A 306 10.49 8.97 -10.29
C SER A 306 9.53 9.96 -9.62
N GLN A 307 8.26 10.00 -10.05
CA GLN A 307 7.25 10.94 -9.53
C GLN A 307 6.45 10.34 -8.38
N ILE A 308 6.27 9.01 -8.33
CA ILE A 308 5.42 8.36 -7.32
C ILE A 308 5.86 8.67 -5.89
N LEU A 309 7.16 8.63 -5.59
CA LEU A 309 7.66 8.91 -4.24
C LEU A 309 7.39 10.36 -3.83
N ALA A 310 7.65 11.32 -4.73
CA ALA A 310 7.40 12.74 -4.49
C ALA A 310 5.90 13.06 -4.37
N ALA A 311 5.04 12.33 -5.09
CA ALA A 311 3.59 12.46 -5.00
C ALA A 311 3.06 11.91 -3.66
N LEU A 312 3.59 10.77 -3.21
CA LEU A 312 3.23 10.16 -1.92
C LEU A 312 3.64 11.01 -0.71
N GLU A 313 4.75 11.73 -0.79
CA GLU A 313 5.14 12.69 0.25
C GLU A 313 4.14 13.84 0.43
N LYS A 314 3.43 14.23 -0.64
CA LYS A 314 2.43 15.31 -0.64
C LYS A 314 1.00 14.84 -0.34
N ALA A 315 0.71 13.56 -0.54
CA ALA A 315 -0.60 12.96 -0.29
C ALA A 315 -1.19 13.23 1.13
N PRO A 316 -0.42 13.31 2.22
CA PRO A 316 -0.95 13.58 3.57
C PRO A 316 -1.68 14.92 3.68
N GLU A 317 -1.34 15.91 2.86
CA GLU A 317 -1.88 17.27 2.95
C GLU A 317 -3.22 17.45 2.21
N ILE A 318 -3.54 16.55 1.27
CA ILE A 318 -4.66 16.75 0.34
C ILE A 318 -6.01 16.39 1.00
N SER A 319 -6.02 15.42 1.92
CA SER A 319 -7.26 14.94 2.54
C SER A 319 -7.85 15.89 3.59
N THR A 320 -7.05 16.78 4.17
CA THR A 320 -7.56 17.73 5.18
C THR A 320 -8.34 18.88 4.56
N ARG A 321 -8.11 19.21 3.28
CA ARG A 321 -8.82 20.30 2.61
C ARG A 321 -10.14 19.90 1.96
N SER A 322 -10.33 18.64 1.60
CA SER A 322 -11.54 18.20 0.87
C SER A 322 -12.71 17.81 1.77
N LEU A 323 -12.53 17.83 3.10
CA LEU A 323 -13.58 17.56 4.09
C LEU A 323 -14.12 18.84 4.74
N GLU A 324 -13.71 20.04 4.29
CA GLU A 324 -14.52 21.22 4.60
C GLU A 324 -15.86 21.06 3.86
N PRO A 325 -16.99 20.88 4.59
CA PRO A 325 -18.28 20.87 3.94
C PRO A 325 -18.42 22.19 3.17
N PRO A 326 -18.97 22.18 1.94
CA PRO A 326 -19.15 23.39 1.17
C PRO A 326 -19.92 24.37 2.06
N SER A 327 -19.24 25.44 2.47
CA SER A 327 -19.80 26.46 3.33
C SER A 327 -21.08 26.94 2.67
N HIS A 328 -22.24 26.65 3.26
CA HIS A 328 -23.54 27.18 2.84
C HIS A 328 -23.59 28.70 3.11
N GLN A 329 -22.70 29.45 2.49
CA GLN A 329 -22.69 30.91 2.47
C GLN A 329 -22.93 31.36 1.03
N ALA A 330 -24.20 31.33 0.60
CA ALA A 330 -24.75 32.23 -0.43
C ALA A 330 -26.22 31.88 -0.79
N GLN A 331 -27.15 31.87 0.17
CA GLN A 331 -28.59 31.96 -0.13
C GLN A 331 -29.33 32.77 0.95
N MET A 332 -28.89 34.01 1.22
CA MET A 332 -29.64 34.99 2.02
C MET A 332 -29.29 36.40 1.50
N ALA A 333 -29.62 36.69 0.24
CA ALA A 333 -29.62 38.05 -0.30
C ALA A 333 -30.53 38.12 -1.54
N THR A 334 -31.84 38.11 -1.33
CA THR A 334 -32.85 38.77 -2.19
C THR A 334 -34.21 38.60 -1.53
N ASP A 335 -34.60 39.59 -0.73
CA ASP A 335 -35.96 40.15 -0.70
C ASP A 335 -35.95 41.56 -0.10
#